data_AF-A0A1Q3IY19-F1
#
_entry.id   AF-A0A1Q3IY19-F1
#
_cell.length_a   1.000
_cell.length_b   1.000
_cell.length_c   1.000
_cell.angle_alpha   90.00
_cell.angle_beta   90.00
_cell.angle_gamma   90.00
#
_symmetry.space_group_name_H-M   'P 1'
#
loop_
_entity.id
_entity.type
_entity.pdbx_description
1 polymer ?
#
loop_
_entity_poly.entity_id
_entity_poly.type
_entity_poly.pdbx_seq_one_letter_code
_entity_poly.pdbx_strand_id
1 'polypeptide(L)'
;MRPTPPDRFAAPLWPDPKRINRLLLGAWYEEDIYDRFCGAVPAAMRAFGRRIPAAMRARNLIFVHVPRVAGTSIVRSLYGEGCIRHHSMRYFRALDPAFAAAAESFALLRDPFDRLASAFAFVRAGGTATCRLSEVFVRQTAHIATVDDYLSFLEERGPLDLDFVMRPQSWFVCDLKTGAPLVKNLFLYREDDAALAAYLARHGIGALPWLNRSARAHLMLTERQRRRVERLYAEAFGLIAQVRAARARPARVSAAGNPLHAAWIAAE
;
A
#
# COMPACT_ATOMS: atom_id res chain seq x y z
N MET A 1 22.43 5.84 44.30
CA MET A 1 22.38 4.85 43.19
C MET A 1 21.02 4.96 42.52
N ARG A 2 20.97 5.30 41.22
CA ARG A 2 19.71 5.16 40.45
C ARG A 2 19.49 3.67 40.17
N PRO A 3 18.26 3.15 40.27
CA PRO A 3 17.99 1.75 39.95
C PRO A 3 18.29 1.51 38.48
N THR A 4 19.03 0.43 38.21
CA THR A 4 19.26 -0.10 36.87
C THR A 4 17.89 -0.43 36.24
N PRO A 5 17.60 0.01 35.00
CA PRO A 5 16.37 -0.39 34.33
C PRO A 5 16.36 -1.92 34.14
N PRO A 6 15.19 -2.57 34.23
CA PRO A 6 15.10 -4.02 34.03
C PRO A 6 15.60 -4.36 32.63
N ASP A 7 16.38 -5.45 32.55
CA ASP A 7 16.93 -5.98 31.31
C ASP A 7 15.79 -6.25 30.31
N ARG A 8 15.65 -5.35 29.33
CA ARG A 8 14.63 -5.43 28.27
C ARG A 8 14.95 -6.50 27.22
N PHE A 9 15.97 -7.34 27.44
CA PHE A 9 16.44 -8.35 26.49
C PHE A 9 16.32 -9.79 26.98
N ALA A 10 15.56 -10.07 28.04
CA ALA A 10 15.13 -11.45 28.32
C ALA A 10 14.34 -11.98 27.10
N ALA A 11 15.00 -12.81 26.29
CA ALA A 11 14.39 -13.41 25.11
C ALA A 11 13.20 -14.28 25.55
N PRO A 12 12.02 -14.17 24.90
CA PRO A 12 10.91 -15.03 25.25
C PRO A 12 11.29 -16.50 25.01
N LEU A 13 10.87 -17.37 25.93
CA LEU A 13 11.06 -18.84 25.89
C LEU A 13 10.40 -19.51 24.67
N TRP A 14 9.63 -18.76 23.88
CA TRP A 14 8.99 -19.22 22.64
C TRP A 14 9.66 -18.56 21.43
N PRO A 15 9.97 -19.28 20.35
CA PRO A 15 10.52 -18.65 19.16
C PRO A 15 9.54 -17.61 18.63
N ASP A 16 10.03 -16.38 18.41
CA ASP A 16 9.27 -15.28 17.81
C ASP A 16 8.52 -15.80 16.58
N PRO A 17 7.18 -15.72 16.53
CA PRO A 17 6.37 -16.23 15.42
C PRO A 17 6.86 -15.75 14.05
N LYS A 18 7.44 -14.55 13.98
CA LYS A 18 8.01 -14.01 12.74
C LYS A 18 9.30 -14.72 12.33
N ARG A 19 10.13 -15.15 13.29
CA ARG A 19 11.32 -15.97 13.01
C ARG A 19 10.93 -17.36 12.52
N ILE A 20 9.88 -17.95 13.09
CA ILE A 20 9.32 -19.23 12.63
C ILE A 20 8.81 -19.08 11.20
N ASN A 21 7.98 -18.06 10.94
CA ASN A 21 7.48 -17.74 9.61
C ASN A 21 8.62 -17.52 8.61
N ARG A 22 9.68 -16.83 9.03
CA ARG A 22 10.84 -16.59 8.18
C ARG A 22 11.57 -17.89 7.83
N LEU A 23 11.79 -18.76 8.81
CA LEU A 23 12.49 -20.03 8.62
C LEU A 23 11.69 -20.99 7.73
N LEU A 24 10.39 -21.11 7.97
CA LEU A 24 9.53 -22.09 7.29
C LEU A 24 9.00 -21.60 5.94
N LEU A 25 8.72 -20.30 5.81
CA LEU A 25 7.93 -19.74 4.71
C LEU A 25 8.68 -18.58 4.01
N GLY A 26 9.87 -18.22 4.50
CA GLY A 26 10.75 -17.21 3.91
C GLY A 26 10.17 -15.79 3.93
N ALA A 27 9.24 -15.50 4.83
CA ALA A 27 8.57 -14.22 4.97
C ALA A 27 8.36 -13.89 6.46
N TRP A 28 8.47 -12.60 6.83
CA TRP A 28 8.32 -12.18 8.23
C TRP A 28 6.85 -12.03 8.63
N TYR A 29 6.04 -11.43 7.76
CA TYR A 29 4.63 -11.18 8.01
C TYR A 29 3.75 -12.27 7.43
N GLU A 30 2.59 -12.48 8.06
CA GLU A 30 1.59 -13.40 7.56
C GLU A 30 1.04 -12.94 6.21
N GLU A 31 0.85 -11.62 6.04
CA GLU A 31 0.46 -10.99 4.78
C GLU A 31 1.42 -11.32 3.63
N ASP A 32 2.70 -11.50 3.94
CA ASP A 32 3.78 -11.73 2.97
C ASP A 32 3.87 -13.17 2.53
N ILE A 33 3.65 -14.09 3.47
CA ILE A 33 3.47 -15.51 3.20
C ILE A 33 2.37 -15.61 2.14
N TYR A 34 1.24 -14.96 2.38
CA TYR A 34 0.15 -14.97 1.45
C TYR A 34 0.50 -14.35 0.10
N ASP A 35 1.09 -13.14 0.07
CA ASP A 35 1.51 -12.52 -1.19
C ASP A 35 2.48 -13.40 -2.00
N ARG A 36 3.38 -14.12 -1.33
CA ARG A 36 4.31 -15.09 -1.94
C ARG A 36 3.59 -16.31 -2.49
N PHE A 37 2.68 -16.90 -1.73
CA PHE A 37 1.97 -18.12 -2.12
C PHE A 37 0.75 -17.88 -3.02
N CYS A 38 0.21 -16.66 -3.08
CA CYS A 38 -0.87 -16.27 -3.99
C CYS A 38 -0.53 -16.58 -5.45
N GLY A 39 0.73 -16.38 -5.85
CA GLY A 39 1.20 -16.67 -7.21
C GLY A 39 1.44 -18.15 -7.48
N ALA A 40 1.64 -18.97 -6.45
CA ALA A 40 2.05 -20.36 -6.57
C ALA A 40 0.90 -21.36 -6.34
N VAL A 41 0.04 -21.12 -5.34
CA VAL A 41 -1.02 -22.07 -4.92
C VAL A 41 -2.30 -21.35 -4.44
N PRO A 42 -3.00 -20.58 -5.29
CA PRO A 42 -4.18 -19.81 -4.90
C PRO A 42 -5.34 -20.67 -4.36
N ALA A 43 -5.47 -21.93 -4.79
CA ALA A 43 -6.50 -22.85 -4.31
C ALA A 43 -6.31 -23.24 -2.83
N ALA A 44 -5.05 -23.47 -2.41
CA ALA A 44 -4.75 -23.81 -1.02
C ALA A 44 -5.12 -22.67 -0.06
N MET A 45 -4.92 -21.41 -0.47
CA MET A 45 -5.29 -20.26 0.35
C MET A 45 -6.79 -20.18 0.66
N ARG A 46 -7.65 -20.57 -0.30
CA ARG A 46 -9.10 -20.62 -0.09
C ARG A 46 -9.48 -21.74 0.87
N ALA A 47 -8.76 -22.86 0.84
CA ALA A 47 -8.98 -24.00 1.72
C ALA A 47 -8.65 -23.68 3.18
N PHE A 48 -7.69 -22.79 3.46
CA PHE A 48 -7.37 -22.33 4.82
C PHE A 48 -8.36 -21.28 5.39
N GLY A 49 -9.55 -21.15 4.81
CA GLY A 49 -10.64 -20.33 5.37
C GLY A 49 -10.44 -18.82 5.30
N ARG A 50 -9.39 -18.34 4.62
CA ARG A 50 -9.16 -16.90 4.42
C ARG A 50 -10.20 -16.34 3.44
N ARG A 51 -10.78 -15.19 3.79
CA ARG A 51 -11.82 -14.51 2.99
C ARG A 51 -11.55 -13.02 2.96
N ILE A 52 -12.00 -12.37 1.89
CA ILE A 52 -12.05 -10.91 1.79
C ILE A 52 -12.99 -10.40 2.91
N PRO A 53 -12.60 -9.37 3.69
CA PRO A 53 -13.41 -8.86 4.79
C PRO A 53 -14.86 -8.56 4.38
N ALA A 54 -15.81 -8.93 5.25
CA ALA A 54 -17.24 -8.73 4.99
C ALA A 54 -17.58 -7.26 4.73
N ALA A 55 -16.92 -6.32 5.42
CA ALA A 55 -17.09 -4.88 5.22
C ALA A 55 -16.71 -4.42 3.79
N MET A 56 -15.68 -5.00 3.18
CA MET A 56 -15.32 -4.72 1.79
C MET A 56 -16.35 -5.29 0.82
N ARG A 57 -16.84 -6.51 1.09
CA ARG A 57 -17.90 -7.15 0.28
C ARG A 57 -19.21 -6.38 0.32
N ALA A 58 -19.66 -6.00 1.51
CA ALA A 58 -20.91 -5.26 1.70
C ALA A 58 -20.92 -3.93 0.92
N ARG A 59 -19.75 -3.32 0.73
CA ARG A 59 -19.59 -2.07 -0.05
C ARG A 59 -19.27 -2.29 -1.52
N ASN A 60 -19.03 -3.53 -1.94
CA ASN A 60 -18.46 -3.88 -3.25
C ASN A 60 -17.21 -3.03 -3.60
N LEU A 61 -16.37 -2.78 -2.60
CA LEU A 61 -15.24 -1.85 -2.68
C LEU A 61 -14.01 -2.43 -1.99
N ILE A 62 -12.89 -2.45 -2.73
CA ILE A 62 -11.58 -2.86 -2.22
C ILE A 62 -10.69 -1.62 -2.12
N PHE A 63 -10.31 -1.26 -0.89
CA PHE A 63 -9.25 -0.28 -0.67
C PHE A 63 -7.93 -0.99 -0.41
N VAL A 64 -6.95 -0.80 -1.30
CA VAL A 64 -5.59 -1.30 -1.07
C VAL A 64 -4.83 -0.27 -0.24
N HIS A 65 -4.68 -0.55 1.05
CA HIS A 65 -4.01 0.35 1.99
C HIS A 65 -2.48 0.27 1.81
N VAL A 66 -1.93 1.18 1.00
CA VAL A 66 -0.48 1.38 0.90
C VAL A 66 0.04 2.01 2.21
N PRO A 67 1.10 1.48 2.83
CA PRO A 67 1.69 2.09 4.02
C PRO A 67 2.21 3.52 3.77
N ARG A 68 2.09 4.37 4.79
CA ARG A 68 2.66 5.74 4.86
C ARG A 68 2.03 6.79 3.91
N VAL A 69 0.83 6.51 3.38
CA VAL A 69 0.04 7.44 2.53
C VAL A 69 -1.19 8.04 3.25
N ALA A 70 -1.19 8.06 4.58
CA ALA A 70 -2.33 8.50 5.41
C ALA A 70 -3.64 7.70 5.22
N GLY A 71 -3.57 6.47 4.68
CA GLY A 71 -4.76 5.64 4.42
C GLY A 71 -5.47 5.05 5.65
N THR A 72 -4.87 5.10 6.85
CA THR A 72 -5.48 4.48 8.05
C THR A 72 -6.82 5.13 8.42
N SER A 73 -6.97 6.44 8.24
CA SER A 73 -8.25 7.14 8.46
C SER A 73 -9.32 6.70 7.46
N ILE A 74 -8.93 6.45 6.21
CA ILE A 74 -9.80 5.94 5.15
C ILE A 74 -10.28 4.54 5.50
N VAL A 75 -9.37 3.64 5.91
CA VAL A 75 -9.74 2.27 6.34
C VAL A 75 -10.77 2.34 7.47
N ARG A 76 -10.49 3.13 8.52
CA ARG A 76 -11.39 3.26 9.67
C ARG A 76 -12.78 3.77 9.28
N SER A 77 -12.83 4.75 8.39
CA SER A 77 -14.09 5.35 7.94
C SER A 77 -14.89 4.42 7.02
N LEU A 78 -14.21 3.63 6.18
CA LEU A 78 -14.87 2.67 5.28
C LEU A 78 -15.30 1.39 6.01
N TYR A 79 -14.40 0.79 6.78
CA TYR A 79 -14.51 -0.61 7.19
C TYR A 79 -14.34 -0.82 8.70
N GLY A 80 -14.10 0.23 9.49
CA GLY A 80 -13.82 0.13 10.92
C GLY A 80 -12.37 -0.28 11.23
N GLU A 81 -12.05 -0.44 12.52
CA GLU A 81 -10.67 -0.64 13.00
C GLU A 81 -10.10 -2.03 12.66
N GLY A 82 -10.95 -3.06 12.55
CA GLY A 82 -10.52 -4.44 12.30
C GLY A 82 -9.99 -4.72 10.88
N CYS A 83 -10.07 -3.75 9.97
CA CYS A 83 -9.66 -3.92 8.56
C CYS A 83 -8.31 -3.28 8.22
N ILE A 84 -7.55 -2.80 9.21
CA ILE A 84 -6.23 -2.19 8.98
C ILE A 84 -5.20 -3.28 8.72
N ARG A 85 -5.09 -3.73 7.46
CA ARG A 85 -4.04 -4.62 6.97
C ARG A 85 -3.44 -4.10 5.67
N HIS A 86 -2.20 -4.50 5.38
CA HIS A 86 -1.44 -4.04 4.21
C HIS A 86 -1.39 -5.10 3.10
N HIS A 87 -2.56 -5.66 2.75
CA HIS A 87 -2.66 -6.65 1.68
C HIS A 87 -2.52 -6.00 0.29
N SER A 88 -1.85 -6.69 -0.62
CA SER A 88 -1.75 -6.26 -2.02
C SER A 88 -3.05 -6.53 -2.80
N MET A 89 -3.21 -5.93 -3.97
CA MET A 89 -4.30 -6.30 -4.88
C MET A 89 -4.18 -7.75 -5.37
N ARG A 90 -2.96 -8.31 -5.45
CA ARG A 90 -2.73 -9.71 -5.81
C ARG A 90 -3.37 -10.65 -4.78
N TYR A 91 -3.27 -10.32 -3.50
CA TYR A 91 -3.90 -11.07 -2.42
C TYR A 91 -5.42 -11.19 -2.61
N PHE A 92 -6.10 -10.08 -2.85
CA PHE A 92 -7.56 -10.09 -3.06
C PHE A 92 -7.96 -10.86 -4.31
N ARG A 93 -7.21 -10.72 -5.41
CA ARG A 93 -7.44 -11.48 -6.66
C ARG A 93 -7.25 -12.99 -6.46
N ALA A 94 -6.28 -13.42 -5.64
CA ALA A 94 -6.07 -14.83 -5.37
C ALA A 94 -7.22 -15.43 -4.53
N LEU A 95 -7.67 -14.71 -3.50
CA LEU A 95 -8.76 -15.16 -2.63
C LEU A 95 -10.09 -15.32 -3.37
N ASP A 96 -10.52 -14.30 -4.10
CA ASP A 96 -11.74 -14.32 -4.88
C ASP A 96 -11.57 -13.50 -6.17
N PRO A 97 -11.16 -14.15 -7.28
CA PRO A 97 -10.94 -13.48 -8.55
C PRO A 97 -12.22 -12.83 -9.09
N ALA A 98 -13.38 -13.45 -8.89
CA ALA A 98 -14.65 -12.96 -9.41
C ALA A 98 -15.06 -11.68 -8.69
N PHE A 99 -14.99 -11.66 -7.36
CA PHE A 99 -15.25 -10.45 -6.59
C PHE A 99 -14.22 -9.36 -6.88
N ALA A 100 -12.92 -9.69 -6.92
CA ALA A 100 -11.88 -8.70 -7.20
C ALA A 100 -12.00 -8.08 -8.60
N ALA A 101 -12.52 -8.82 -9.59
CA ALA A 101 -12.81 -8.32 -10.92
C ALA A 101 -14.08 -7.44 -10.97
N ALA A 102 -15.13 -7.81 -10.22
CA ALA A 102 -16.40 -7.08 -10.22
C ALA A 102 -16.37 -5.82 -9.34
N ALA A 103 -15.79 -5.89 -8.15
CA ALA A 103 -15.77 -4.81 -7.17
C ALA A 103 -15.01 -3.57 -7.67
N GLU A 104 -15.43 -2.38 -7.26
CA GLU A 104 -14.58 -1.20 -7.39
C GLU A 104 -13.31 -1.39 -6.55
N SER A 105 -12.19 -0.83 -7.00
CA SER A 105 -10.96 -0.83 -6.21
C SER A 105 -10.22 0.48 -6.33
N PHE A 106 -9.63 0.92 -5.21
CA PHE A 106 -8.82 2.12 -5.20
C PHE A 106 -7.63 2.03 -4.24
N ALA A 107 -6.64 2.88 -4.47
CA ALA A 107 -5.49 3.05 -3.58
C ALA A 107 -5.01 4.51 -3.62
N LEU A 108 -4.34 4.92 -2.55
CA LEU A 108 -3.58 6.17 -2.53
C LEU A 108 -2.10 5.86 -2.75
N LEU A 109 -1.49 6.65 -3.62
CA LEU A 109 -0.06 6.71 -3.86
C LEU A 109 0.48 8.02 -3.29
N ARG A 110 1.77 8.04 -2.96
CA ARG A 110 2.44 9.26 -2.51
C ARG A 110 3.72 9.43 -3.32
N ASP A 111 4.16 10.68 -3.47
CA ASP A 111 5.48 10.97 -4.00
C ASP A 111 6.54 10.09 -3.30
N PRO A 112 7.40 9.37 -4.05
CA PRO A 112 8.33 8.42 -3.46
C PRO A 112 9.34 9.07 -2.50
N PHE A 113 9.76 10.32 -2.72
CA PHE A 113 10.66 11.03 -1.79
C PHE A 113 9.96 11.33 -0.47
N ASP A 114 8.73 11.86 -0.53
CA ASP A 114 7.94 12.14 0.66
C ASP A 114 7.59 10.86 1.43
N ARG A 115 7.32 9.77 0.71
CA ARG A 115 7.05 8.47 1.31
C ARG A 115 8.29 7.88 1.97
N LEU A 116 9.46 7.97 1.33
CA LEU A 116 10.75 7.59 1.92
C LEU A 116 11.01 8.37 3.21
N ALA A 117 10.87 9.70 3.19
CA ALA A 117 11.08 10.54 4.37
C ALA A 117 10.17 10.11 5.54
N SER A 118 8.89 9.83 5.24
CA SER A 118 7.91 9.35 6.21
C SER A 118 8.25 7.96 6.76
N ALA A 119 8.76 7.05 5.94
CA ALA A 119 9.17 5.71 6.36
C ALA A 119 10.47 5.75 7.18
N PHE A 120 11.46 6.53 6.75
CA PHE A 120 12.71 6.74 7.49
C PHE A 120 12.44 7.29 8.90
N ALA A 121 11.61 8.33 9.02
CA ALA A 121 11.22 8.89 10.32
C ALA A 121 10.51 7.85 11.20
N PHE A 122 9.64 7.01 10.62
CA PHE A 122 8.95 5.94 11.35
C PHE A 122 9.93 4.89 11.88
N VAL A 123 10.88 4.45 11.03
CA VAL A 123 11.90 3.47 11.41
C VAL A 123 12.81 4.02 12.51
N ARG A 124 13.27 5.27 12.37
CA ARG A 124 14.08 5.96 13.38
C ARG A 124 13.37 6.11 14.73
N ALA A 125 12.05 6.27 14.73
CA ALA A 125 11.24 6.37 15.94
C ALA A 125 10.85 5.00 16.54
N GLY A 126 11.11 3.88 15.85
CA GLY A 126 10.61 2.56 16.24
C GLY A 126 9.08 2.41 16.09
N GLY A 127 8.45 3.31 15.32
CA GLY A 127 7.02 3.33 15.05
C GLY A 127 6.28 4.59 15.53
N THR A 128 4.97 4.49 15.67
CA THR A 128 4.07 5.50 16.26
C THR A 128 3.36 4.93 17.49
N ALA A 129 2.63 5.79 18.23
CA ALA A 129 1.80 5.36 19.34
C ALA A 129 0.76 4.29 18.94
N THR A 130 0.28 4.32 17.71
CA THR A 130 -0.78 3.45 17.19
C THR A 130 -0.29 2.31 16.30
N CYS A 131 0.98 2.33 15.88
CA CYS A 131 1.57 1.31 15.01
C CYS A 131 3.06 1.19 15.30
N ARG A 132 3.48 0.11 15.95
CA ARG A 132 4.88 -0.11 16.30
C ARG A 132 5.63 -0.89 15.22
N LEU A 133 6.90 -0.56 15.05
CA LEU A 133 7.81 -1.41 14.32
C LEU A 133 8.01 -2.70 15.12
N SER A 134 7.93 -3.87 14.48
CA SER A 134 8.10 -5.12 15.20
C SER A 134 9.53 -5.33 15.67
N GLU A 135 9.72 -6.13 16.73
CA GLU A 135 11.01 -6.31 17.39
C GLU A 135 12.14 -6.78 16.46
N VAL A 136 11.84 -7.66 15.50
CA VAL A 136 12.80 -8.09 14.47
C VAL A 136 13.35 -6.89 13.72
N PHE A 137 12.46 -6.01 13.25
CA PHE A 137 12.85 -4.84 12.49
C PHE A 137 13.49 -3.78 13.38
N VAL A 138 13.04 -3.59 14.63
CA VAL A 138 13.72 -2.72 15.59
C VAL A 138 15.19 -3.12 15.75
N ARG A 139 15.48 -4.43 15.86
CA ARG A 139 16.86 -4.93 15.94
C ARG A 139 17.61 -4.75 14.61
N GLN A 140 16.99 -5.11 13.49
CA GLN A 140 17.63 -5.01 12.17
C GLN A 140 17.92 -3.56 11.77
N THR A 141 17.10 -2.60 12.19
CA THR A 141 17.27 -1.18 11.84
C THR A 141 17.96 -0.38 12.95
N ALA A 142 18.48 -1.03 14.00
CA ALA A 142 19.11 -0.35 15.14
C ALA A 142 20.33 0.49 14.75
N HIS A 143 21.04 0.10 13.69
CA HIS A 143 22.22 0.80 13.18
C HIS A 143 21.88 1.99 12.26
N ILE A 144 20.62 2.16 11.88
CA ILE A 144 20.22 3.19 10.91
C ILE A 144 20.21 4.56 11.59
N ALA A 145 21.25 5.35 11.35
CA ALA A 145 21.41 6.70 11.88
C ALA A 145 21.16 7.78 10.83
N THR A 146 21.62 7.52 9.62
CA THR A 146 21.63 8.47 8.52
C THR A 146 20.72 8.01 7.38
N VAL A 147 20.48 8.94 6.45
CA VAL A 147 19.79 8.61 5.19
C VAL A 147 20.58 7.58 4.38
N ASP A 148 21.92 7.67 4.38
CA ASP A 148 22.74 6.73 3.63
C ASP A 148 22.68 5.32 4.23
N ASP A 149 22.65 5.17 5.56
CA ASP A 149 22.43 3.87 6.21
C ASP A 149 21.07 3.27 5.80
N TYR A 150 20.03 4.11 5.80
CA TYR A 150 18.69 3.68 5.43
C TYR A 150 18.62 3.24 3.97
N LEU A 151 19.20 4.01 3.05
CA LEU A 151 19.22 3.65 1.64
C LEU A 151 20.03 2.38 1.39
N SER A 152 21.18 2.21 2.05
CA SER A 152 21.97 0.98 1.92
C SER A 152 21.20 -0.23 2.46
N PHE A 153 20.53 -0.07 3.59
CA PHE A 153 19.66 -1.11 4.16
C PHE A 153 18.58 -1.56 3.17
N LEU A 154 17.96 -0.62 2.44
CA LEU A 154 16.95 -0.91 1.42
C LEU A 154 17.54 -1.57 0.17
N GLU A 155 18.69 -1.11 -0.31
CA GLU A 155 19.35 -1.63 -1.53
C GLU A 155 19.79 -3.09 -1.39
N GLU A 156 20.15 -3.51 -0.18
CA GLU A 156 20.63 -4.87 0.10
C GLU A 156 19.49 -5.92 0.25
N ARG A 157 18.22 -5.51 0.22
CA ARG A 157 17.10 -6.34 0.67
C ARG A 157 15.99 -6.41 -0.36
N GLY A 158 15.44 -7.62 -0.53
CA GLY A 158 14.22 -7.81 -1.31
C GLY A 158 12.98 -7.28 -0.57
N PRO A 159 11.85 -7.02 -1.26
CA PRO A 159 10.64 -6.51 -0.62
C PRO A 159 10.15 -7.36 0.56
N LEU A 160 10.24 -8.69 0.47
CA LEU A 160 9.81 -9.62 1.54
C LEU A 160 10.76 -9.64 2.75
N ASP A 161 11.96 -9.09 2.62
CA ASP A 161 12.94 -8.96 3.70
C ASP A 161 12.78 -7.64 4.47
N LEU A 162 11.90 -6.77 3.97
CA LEU A 162 11.62 -5.46 4.52
C LEU A 162 10.27 -5.45 5.26
N ASP A 163 10.19 -4.58 6.26
CA ASP A 163 8.92 -4.14 6.81
C ASP A 163 8.04 -3.51 5.72
N PHE A 164 6.73 -3.71 5.79
CA PHE A 164 5.78 -3.18 4.82
C PHE A 164 5.89 -1.65 4.65
N VAL A 165 6.29 -0.90 5.69
CA VAL A 165 6.47 0.56 5.60
C VAL A 165 7.62 0.97 4.66
N MET A 166 8.59 0.09 4.45
CA MET A 166 9.81 0.33 3.68
C MET A 166 9.70 -0.12 2.22
N ARG A 167 8.75 -1.03 1.92
CA ARG A 167 8.54 -1.57 0.57
C ARG A 167 8.14 -0.51 -0.44
N PRO A 168 8.40 -0.71 -1.75
CA PRO A 168 7.86 0.19 -2.77
C PRO A 168 6.32 0.14 -2.80
N GLN A 169 5.67 1.26 -3.13
CA GLN A 169 4.21 1.29 -3.23
C GLN A 169 3.67 0.45 -4.40
N SER A 170 4.45 0.31 -5.49
CA SER A 170 4.14 -0.57 -6.63
C SER A 170 3.90 -2.02 -6.19
N TRP A 171 4.62 -2.47 -5.14
CA TRP A 171 4.44 -3.80 -4.56
C TRP A 171 2.97 -4.10 -4.22
N PHE A 172 2.22 -3.12 -3.72
CA PHE A 172 0.87 -3.36 -3.23
C PHE A 172 -0.18 -3.29 -4.33
N VAL A 173 0.07 -2.50 -5.38
CA VAL A 173 -0.97 -2.12 -6.36
C VAL A 173 -0.72 -2.68 -7.76
N CYS A 174 0.49 -3.14 -8.07
CA CYS A 174 0.85 -3.66 -9.39
C CYS A 174 0.98 -5.18 -9.42
N ASP A 175 0.95 -5.73 -10.63
CA ASP A 175 1.41 -7.07 -10.92
C ASP A 175 2.94 -7.10 -10.90
N LEU A 176 3.55 -8.09 -10.22
CA LEU A 176 5.01 -8.16 -10.11
C LEU A 176 5.69 -8.65 -11.39
N LYS A 177 4.96 -9.31 -12.29
CA LYS A 177 5.51 -9.83 -13.54
C LYS A 177 5.44 -8.78 -14.64
N THR A 178 4.31 -8.09 -14.75
CA THR A 178 4.09 -7.12 -15.84
C THR A 178 4.32 -5.68 -15.44
N GLY A 179 4.37 -5.37 -14.14
CA GLY A 179 4.41 -4.01 -13.61
C GLY A 179 3.09 -3.24 -13.77
N ALA A 180 2.07 -3.83 -14.38
CA ALA A 180 0.81 -3.16 -14.66
C ALA A 180 0.00 -2.93 -13.37
N PRO A 181 -0.67 -1.78 -13.22
CA PRO A 181 -1.56 -1.54 -12.08
C PRO A 181 -2.72 -2.53 -12.09
N LEU A 182 -2.99 -3.15 -10.95
CA LEU A 182 -4.11 -4.06 -10.71
C LEU A 182 -5.30 -3.36 -10.04
N VAL A 183 -5.05 -2.21 -9.42
CA VAL A 183 -6.06 -1.38 -8.78
C VAL A 183 -6.70 -0.47 -9.82
N LYS A 184 -8.03 -0.38 -9.82
CA LYS A 184 -8.81 0.34 -10.85
C LYS A 184 -8.67 1.86 -10.75
N ASN A 185 -8.67 2.40 -9.52
CA ASN A 185 -8.56 3.83 -9.28
C ASN A 185 -7.33 4.16 -8.42
N LEU A 186 -6.41 4.95 -8.95
CA LEU A 186 -5.22 5.39 -8.22
C LEU A 186 -5.30 6.90 -7.99
N PHE A 187 -5.19 7.30 -6.72
CA PHE A 187 -5.17 8.70 -6.28
C PHE A 187 -3.78 9.06 -5.78
N LEU A 188 -3.25 10.20 -6.20
CA LEU A 188 -2.01 10.79 -5.77
C LEU A 188 -2.32 11.69 -4.56
N TYR A 189 -1.81 11.29 -3.40
CA TYR A 189 -1.95 12.04 -2.16
C TYR A 189 -1.49 13.49 -2.35
N ARG A 190 -2.31 14.47 -1.92
CA ARG A 190 -2.11 15.92 -2.07
C ARG A 190 -2.34 16.51 -3.46
N GLU A 191 -2.18 15.73 -4.51
CA GLU A 191 -2.50 16.15 -5.88
C GLU A 191 -4.00 15.97 -6.16
N ASP A 192 -4.61 14.90 -5.61
CA ASP A 192 -5.99 14.52 -5.91
C ASP A 192 -6.94 14.64 -4.72
N ASP A 193 -6.63 15.45 -3.72
CA ASP A 193 -7.42 15.50 -2.48
C ASP A 193 -8.92 15.79 -2.77
N ALA A 194 -9.22 16.70 -3.70
CA ALA A 194 -10.59 17.00 -4.12
C ALA A 194 -11.25 15.83 -4.87
N ALA A 195 -10.56 15.21 -5.83
CA ALA A 195 -11.08 14.07 -6.59
C ALA A 195 -11.28 12.85 -5.69
N LEU A 196 -10.38 12.60 -4.75
CA LEU A 196 -10.51 11.56 -3.74
C LEU A 196 -11.67 11.85 -2.80
N ALA A 197 -11.84 13.08 -2.33
CA ALA A 197 -12.98 13.46 -1.50
C ALA A 197 -14.32 13.23 -2.23
N ALA A 198 -14.42 13.63 -3.49
CA ALA A 198 -15.59 13.35 -4.32
C ALA A 198 -15.81 11.85 -4.53
N TYR A 199 -14.74 11.08 -4.78
CA TYR A 199 -14.80 9.63 -4.90
C TYR A 199 -15.33 8.97 -3.63
N LEU A 200 -14.80 9.36 -2.46
CA LEU A 200 -15.20 8.83 -1.16
C LEU A 200 -16.61 9.25 -0.74
N ALA A 201 -17.07 10.43 -1.13
CA ALA A 201 -18.44 10.90 -0.90
C ALA A 201 -19.47 9.97 -1.56
N ARG A 202 -19.19 9.47 -2.77
CA ARG A 202 -20.04 8.47 -3.44
C ARG A 202 -20.14 7.14 -2.70
N HIS A 203 -19.18 6.85 -1.82
CA HIS A 203 -19.19 5.67 -0.95
C HIS A 203 -19.68 5.97 0.48
N GLY A 204 -20.33 7.13 0.69
CA GLY A 204 -20.93 7.51 1.96
C GLY A 204 -19.93 8.02 3.00
N ILE A 205 -18.74 8.44 2.59
CA ILE A 205 -17.75 9.06 3.49
C ILE A 205 -17.73 10.57 3.25
N GLY A 206 -18.07 11.32 4.30
CA GLY A 206 -17.97 12.78 4.30
C GLY A 206 -16.52 13.30 4.33
N ALA A 207 -16.35 14.60 4.59
CA ALA A 207 -15.02 15.21 4.65
C ALA A 207 -14.12 14.47 5.66
N LEU A 208 -12.90 14.10 5.23
CA LEU A 208 -11.89 13.49 6.08
C LEU A 208 -10.93 14.57 6.61
N PRO A 209 -11.13 15.10 7.83
CA PRO A 209 -10.39 16.28 8.34
C PRO A 209 -8.87 16.05 8.52
N TRP A 210 -8.42 14.79 8.42
CA TRP A 210 -7.03 14.38 8.66
C TRP A 210 -6.18 14.24 7.39
N LEU A 211 -6.77 14.19 6.19
CA LEU A 211 -6.02 14.10 4.92
C LEU A 211 -5.03 15.25 4.76
N ASN A 212 -5.28 16.39 5.43
CA ASN A 212 -4.52 17.63 5.30
C ASN A 212 -3.38 17.81 6.32
N ARG A 213 -3.22 16.93 7.32
CA ARG A 213 -2.57 17.33 8.59
C ARG A 213 -1.21 16.71 8.95
N SER A 214 -0.52 15.97 8.08
CA SER A 214 0.86 15.58 8.41
C SER A 214 1.86 16.67 8.02
N ALA A 215 2.38 17.39 9.02
CA ALA A 215 3.49 18.31 8.86
C ALA A 215 4.70 17.58 8.23
N ARG A 216 5.31 18.23 7.23
CA ARG A 216 6.44 17.70 6.47
C ARG A 216 7.67 17.53 7.36
N ALA A 217 8.33 16.39 7.24
CA ALA A 217 9.79 16.36 7.28
C ALA A 217 10.21 16.25 5.80
N HIS A 218 10.47 17.39 5.15
CA HIS A 218 11.10 17.33 3.84
C HIS A 218 12.55 16.94 4.07
N LEU A 219 12.87 15.68 3.75
CA LEU A 219 14.21 15.16 3.92
C LEU A 219 15.11 15.84 2.89
N MET A 220 16.08 16.63 3.35
CA MET A 220 17.09 17.23 2.49
C MET A 220 18.02 16.14 1.98
N LEU A 221 17.76 15.71 0.74
CA LEU A 221 18.57 14.71 0.05
C LEU A 221 19.62 15.39 -0.82
N THR A 222 20.86 14.91 -0.68
CA THR A 222 21.92 15.20 -1.66
C THR A 222 21.55 14.63 -3.02
N GLU A 223 22.13 15.18 -4.08
CA GLU A 223 21.93 14.68 -5.44
C GLU A 223 22.29 13.18 -5.59
N ARG A 224 23.35 12.74 -4.89
CA ARG A 224 23.71 11.31 -4.82
C ARG A 224 22.57 10.47 -4.23
N GLN A 225 21.99 10.93 -3.11
CA GLN A 225 20.90 10.22 -2.44
C GLN A 225 19.63 10.22 -3.29
N ARG A 226 19.30 11.34 -3.96
CA ARG A 226 18.14 11.42 -4.86
C ARG A 226 18.21 10.36 -5.96
N ARG A 227 19.36 10.23 -6.61
CA ARG A 227 19.57 9.18 -7.63
C ARG A 227 19.45 7.76 -7.09
N ARG A 228 19.84 7.51 -5.83
CA ARG A 228 19.62 6.20 -5.18
C ARG A 228 18.13 5.93 -4.98
N VAL A 229 17.38 6.92 -4.49
CA VAL A 229 15.92 6.83 -4.29
C VAL A 229 15.19 6.59 -5.61
N GLU A 230 15.57 7.31 -6.67
CA GLU A 230 15.00 7.14 -8.01
C GLU A 230 15.22 5.74 -8.55
N ARG A 231 16.39 5.15 -8.35
CA ARG A 231 16.64 3.75 -8.72
C ARG A 231 15.84 2.77 -7.88
N LEU A 232 15.85 2.92 -6.55
CA LEU A 232 15.11 2.05 -5.62
C LEU A 232 13.61 2.04 -5.89
N TYR A 233 13.06 3.18 -6.29
CA TYR A 233 11.62 3.36 -6.49
C TYR A 233 11.24 3.66 -7.94
N ALA A 234 12.07 3.24 -8.90
CA ALA A 234 11.86 3.52 -10.33
C ALA A 234 10.46 3.11 -10.80
N GLU A 235 9.98 1.94 -10.38
CA GLU A 235 8.62 1.46 -10.68
C GLU A 235 7.53 2.37 -10.10
N ALA A 236 7.73 2.88 -8.88
CA ALA A 236 6.77 3.77 -8.24
C ALA A 236 6.71 5.14 -8.92
N PHE A 237 7.87 5.67 -9.34
CA PHE A 237 7.93 6.88 -10.17
C PHE A 237 7.24 6.66 -11.52
N GLY A 238 7.51 5.54 -12.18
CA GLY A 238 6.86 5.16 -13.43
C GLY A 238 5.34 5.04 -13.29
N LEU A 239 4.86 4.42 -12.21
CA LEU A 239 3.44 4.30 -11.92
C LEU A 239 2.77 5.67 -11.74
N ILE A 240 3.37 6.58 -10.97
CA ILE A 240 2.84 7.93 -10.80
C ILE A 240 2.82 8.68 -12.13
N ALA A 241 3.89 8.57 -12.93
CA ALA A 241 3.94 9.19 -14.25
C ALA A 241 2.83 8.66 -15.16
N GLN A 242 2.56 7.35 -15.16
CA GLN A 242 1.45 6.74 -15.89
C GLN A 242 0.09 7.28 -15.43
N VAL A 243 -0.12 7.39 -14.11
CA VAL A 243 -1.36 7.95 -13.54
C VAL A 243 -1.58 9.39 -13.98
N ARG A 244 -0.53 10.23 -13.93
CA ARG A 244 -0.59 11.62 -14.40
C ARG A 244 -0.87 11.69 -15.91
N ALA A 245 -0.18 10.87 -16.71
CA ALA A 245 -0.34 10.84 -18.16
C ALA A 245 -1.74 10.36 -18.60
N ALA A 246 -2.31 9.38 -17.90
CA ALA A 246 -3.67 8.89 -18.17
C ALA A 246 -4.74 9.98 -17.97
N ARG A 247 -4.51 10.93 -17.07
CA ARG A 247 -5.41 12.07 -16.80
C ARG A 247 -5.22 13.23 -17.78
N ALA A 248 -3.99 13.44 -18.23
CA ALA A 248 -3.67 14.46 -19.21
C ALA A 248 -4.23 14.13 -20.60
N ARG A 249 -4.62 12.87 -20.86
CA ARG A 249 -5.34 12.49 -22.08
C ARG A 249 -6.76 13.06 -22.00
N PRO A 250 -7.18 13.94 -22.93
CA PRO A 250 -8.57 14.35 -23.00
C PRO A 250 -9.42 13.10 -23.19
N ALA A 251 -10.57 13.03 -22.50
CA ALA A 251 -11.55 11.98 -22.71
C ALA A 251 -11.82 11.90 -24.22
N ARG A 252 -11.44 10.80 -24.87
CA ARG A 252 -11.88 10.55 -26.24
C ARG A 252 -13.40 10.51 -26.16
N VAL A 253 -14.05 11.59 -26.59
CA VAL A 253 -15.45 11.59 -26.94
C VAL A 253 -15.60 10.40 -27.89
N SER A 254 -16.36 9.39 -27.47
CA SER A 254 -16.79 8.32 -28.34
C SER A 254 -17.74 8.94 -29.37
N ALA A 255 -17.17 9.55 -30.41
CA ALA A 255 -17.85 9.82 -31.66
C ALA A 255 -18.05 8.49 -32.38
N ALA A 256 -18.91 7.66 -31.81
CA ALA A 256 -19.58 6.57 -32.47
C ALA A 256 -21.07 6.81 -32.22
N GLY A 257 -21.62 7.80 -32.93
CA GLY A 257 -23.04 7.87 -33.15
C GLY A 257 -23.48 6.54 -33.76
N ASN A 258 -24.33 5.83 -33.05
CA ASN A 258 -25.01 4.64 -33.54
C ASN A 258 -25.94 5.08 -34.70
N PRO A 259 -25.68 4.72 -35.98
CA PRO A 259 -26.50 5.17 -37.10
C PRO A 259 -27.76 4.30 -37.30
N LEU A 260 -28.33 3.71 -36.24
CA LEU A 260 -29.48 2.81 -36.34
C LEU A 260 -30.64 3.17 -35.39
N HIS A 261 -30.93 4.46 -35.24
CA HIS A 261 -32.21 4.91 -34.71
C HIS A 261 -32.74 6.17 -35.42
N ALA A 262 -32.56 6.22 -36.75
CA ALA A 262 -33.25 7.15 -37.65
C ALA A 262 -34.19 6.35 -38.56
N ALA A 263 -35.19 5.72 -37.96
CA ALA A 263 -36.42 5.28 -38.59
C ALA A 263 -37.50 5.42 -37.52
N TRP A 264 -38.71 5.81 -37.90
CA TRP A 264 -39.86 6.16 -37.04
C TRP A 264 -39.87 7.61 -36.53
N ILE A 265 -40.10 8.55 -37.46
CA ILE A 265 -41.18 9.58 -37.45
C ILE A 265 -41.18 10.15 -38.88
N ALA A 266 -41.98 9.54 -39.74
CA ALA A 266 -42.48 10.07 -41.02
C ALA A 266 -43.54 9.09 -41.54
N ALA A 267 -44.61 8.96 -40.77
CA ALA A 267 -45.87 8.36 -41.19
C ALA A 267 -46.95 9.00 -40.31
N GLU A 268 -47.29 10.24 -40.67
CA GLU A 268 -48.57 10.96 -40.52
C GLU A 268 -48.36 12.46 -40.80
#